data_AF-A0A920W807-F1
#
_entry.id   AF-A0A920W807-F1
#
_cell.length_a   1.000
_cell.length_b   1.000
_cell.length_c   1.000
_cell.angle_alpha   90.00
_cell.angle_beta   90.00
_cell.angle_gamma   90.00
#
_symmetry.space_group_name_H-M   'P 1'
#
loop_
_entity.id
_entity.type
_entity.pdbx_description
1 polymer ?
#
loop_
_entity_poly.entity_id
_entity_poly.type
_entity_poly.pdbx_seq_one_letter_code
_entity_poly.pdbx_strand_id
1 'polypeptide(L)'
;MWWQGELGVCKVKVLDGGGAILPTERSHISRGEVRDCVRLSCQVKVKQDLDIEIPPEIFNVRQWQCRVRSNHNVATFIKELVLELPEGEEVPFRAGGYIQIEAPAGTYDYKDYAVEEEYKTDWDQFNFWRYQAVLDEPVTRAYSMANYPDEKGVIMLKFESLHRHPGLRREHRRAK
;
A
#
# COMPACT_ATOMS: atom_id res chain seq x y z
N MET A 1 10.80 -4.75 13.60
CA MET A 1 9.97 -5.72 14.34
C MET A 1 8.58 -5.15 14.54
N TRP A 2 7.77 -4.95 13.49
CA TRP A 2 6.42 -4.36 13.64
C TRP A 2 5.51 -4.88 12.53
N TRP A 3 4.32 -5.37 12.90
CA TRP A 3 3.21 -5.85 12.04
C TRP A 3 3.19 -7.32 11.56
N GLN A 4 3.53 -8.29 12.40
CA GLN A 4 3.23 -9.70 12.11
C GLN A 4 1.81 -10.08 12.60
N GLY A 5 0.80 -9.93 11.74
CA GLY A 5 -0.49 -10.64 11.88
C GLY A 5 -1.70 -9.85 12.43
N GLU A 6 -1.56 -8.58 12.82
CA GLU A 6 -2.69 -7.81 13.39
C GLU A 6 -3.74 -7.36 12.34
N LEU A 7 -3.38 -7.34 11.05
CA LEU A 7 -4.27 -6.85 9.99
C LEU A 7 -5.28 -7.90 9.52
N GLY A 8 -5.03 -9.19 9.76
CA GLY A 8 -5.92 -10.28 9.32
C GLY A 8 -6.08 -10.42 7.79
N VAL A 9 -5.28 -9.71 6.99
CA VAL A 9 -5.32 -9.75 5.52
C VAL A 9 -4.60 -10.96 4.92
N CYS A 10 -3.72 -11.61 5.70
CA CYS A 10 -2.85 -12.70 5.24
C CYS A 10 -3.57 -14.07 5.23
N LYS A 11 -4.87 -14.12 4.91
CA LYS A 11 -5.67 -15.37 4.96
C LYS A 11 -5.25 -16.33 3.85
N VAL A 12 -5.04 -17.59 4.20
CA VAL A 12 -4.67 -18.68 3.28
C VAL A 12 -5.37 -19.96 3.72
N LYS A 13 -5.78 -20.80 2.76
CA LYS A 13 -6.26 -22.15 3.07
C LYS A 13 -5.08 -23.11 3.16
N VAL A 14 -4.97 -23.82 4.28
CA VAL A 14 -3.93 -24.83 4.49
C VAL A 14 -4.62 -26.17 4.65
N LEU A 15 -4.59 -26.97 3.59
CA LEU A 15 -5.25 -28.27 3.50
C LEU A 15 -4.56 -29.31 4.38
N ASP A 16 -3.23 -29.28 4.44
CA ASP A 16 -2.44 -30.15 5.31
C ASP A 16 -1.16 -29.46 5.81
N GLY A 17 -0.62 -29.96 6.92
CA GLY A 17 0.67 -29.55 7.48
C GLY A 17 0.64 -28.26 8.31
N GLY A 18 -0.46 -27.51 8.34
CA GLY A 18 -0.58 -26.19 9.01
C GLY A 18 -0.72 -26.20 10.53
N GLY A 19 -0.77 -27.39 11.14
CA GLY A 19 -0.95 -27.57 12.59
C GLY A 19 -2.25 -26.95 13.13
N ALA A 20 -2.29 -26.72 14.45
CA ALA A 20 -3.47 -26.13 15.09
C ALA A 20 -3.45 -24.58 15.06
N ILE A 21 -4.55 -23.97 14.64
CA ILE A 21 -5.33 -23.07 15.50
C ILE A 21 -4.64 -22.13 16.49
N LEU A 22 -3.71 -21.22 16.14
CA LEU A 22 -3.10 -20.35 17.16
C LEU A 22 -4.12 -19.34 17.73
N PRO A 23 -4.02 -18.98 19.03
CA PRO A 23 -4.91 -17.99 19.65
C PRO A 23 -4.90 -16.62 18.93
N THR A 24 -3.75 -16.21 18.40
CA THR A 24 -3.57 -14.95 17.65
C THR A 24 -4.33 -14.93 16.33
N GLU A 25 -4.65 -16.08 15.76
CA GLU A 25 -5.41 -16.17 14.51
C GLU A 25 -6.92 -16.14 14.76
N ARG A 26 -7.38 -16.59 15.94
CA ARG A 26 -8.81 -16.68 16.28
C ARG A 26 -9.51 -15.31 16.35
N SER A 27 -8.77 -14.22 16.53
CA SER A 27 -9.32 -12.86 16.48
C SER A 27 -9.71 -12.41 15.07
N HIS A 28 -9.13 -13.01 14.03
CA HIS A 28 -9.31 -12.60 12.64
C HIS A 28 -10.01 -13.66 11.77
N ILE A 29 -10.12 -14.89 12.28
CA ILE A 29 -10.69 -16.04 11.57
C ILE A 29 -11.97 -16.49 12.27
N SER A 30 -13.08 -16.49 11.53
CA SER A 30 -14.38 -16.96 12.01
C SER A 30 -14.43 -18.48 12.17
N ARG A 31 -15.38 -19.00 12.96
CA ARG A 31 -15.57 -20.45 13.12
C ARG A 31 -15.87 -21.17 11.79
N GLY A 32 -16.49 -20.48 10.83
CA GLY A 32 -16.72 -21.01 9.48
C GLY A 32 -15.40 -21.20 8.74
N GLU A 33 -14.60 -20.14 8.69
CA GLU A 33 -13.28 -20.15 8.03
C GLU A 33 -12.31 -21.17 8.67
N VAL A 34 -12.37 -21.39 9.99
CA VAL A 34 -11.58 -22.45 10.64
C VAL A 34 -11.97 -23.84 10.12
N ARG A 35 -13.26 -24.10 9.84
CA ARG A 35 -13.71 -25.37 9.27
C ARG A 35 -13.30 -25.52 7.80
N ASP A 36 -13.17 -24.41 7.09
CA ASP A 36 -12.64 -24.36 5.72
C ASP A 36 -11.10 -24.32 5.68
N CYS A 37 -10.45 -24.70 6.79
CA CYS A 37 -9.00 -24.78 6.93
C CYS A 37 -8.25 -23.45 6.64
N VAL A 38 -8.88 -22.31 6.89
CA VAL A 38 -8.26 -20.99 6.75
C VAL A 38 -7.32 -20.71 7.92
N ARG A 39 -6.14 -20.20 7.61
CA ARG A 39 -5.07 -19.81 8.54
C ARG A 39 -4.53 -18.42 8.16
N LEU A 40 -3.75 -17.81 9.04
CA LEU A 40 -2.98 -16.61 8.72
C LEU A 40 -1.58 -17.02 8.25
N SER A 41 -1.25 -16.80 6.98
CA SER A 41 0.04 -17.20 6.37
C SER A 41 1.23 -16.62 7.15
N CYS A 42 1.07 -15.41 7.67
CA CYS A 42 2.07 -14.71 8.46
C CYS A 42 2.29 -15.29 9.88
N GLN A 43 1.43 -16.22 10.35
CA GLN A 43 1.52 -16.91 11.65
C GLN A 43 1.81 -18.41 11.53
N VAL A 44 1.50 -19.03 10.39
CA VAL A 44 1.74 -20.47 10.16
C VAL A 44 3.25 -20.72 10.05
N LYS A 45 3.76 -21.58 10.92
CA LYS A 45 5.17 -22.01 10.89
C LYS A 45 5.34 -23.18 9.94
N VAL A 46 6.22 -23.04 8.96
CA VAL A 46 6.59 -24.10 8.02
C VAL A 46 7.61 -25.03 8.71
N LYS A 47 7.13 -26.14 9.27
CA LYS A 47 7.98 -27.15 9.95
C LYS A 47 7.95 -28.53 9.28
N GLN A 48 7.01 -28.72 8.38
CA GLN A 48 6.75 -29.94 7.62
C GLN A 48 6.14 -29.51 6.28
N ASP A 49 5.99 -30.45 5.36
CA ASP A 49 5.39 -30.18 4.06
C ASP A 49 3.97 -29.60 4.25
N LEU A 50 3.67 -28.55 3.49
CA LEU A 50 2.39 -27.85 3.54
C LEU A 50 1.65 -28.06 2.24
N ASP A 51 0.39 -28.46 2.33
CA ASP A 51 -0.55 -28.41 1.22
C ASP A 51 -1.42 -27.16 1.39
N ILE A 52 -1.37 -26.25 0.43
CA ILE A 52 -2.06 -24.95 0.48
C ILE A 52 -2.85 -24.70 -0.80
N GLU A 53 -4.04 -24.14 -0.65
CA GLU A 53 -4.88 -23.71 -1.76
C GLU A 53 -4.72 -22.21 -1.94
N ILE A 54 -4.14 -21.81 -3.09
CA ILE A 54 -3.94 -20.41 -3.45
C ILE A 54 -5.00 -20.02 -4.48
N PRO A 55 -5.81 -18.98 -4.26
CA PRO A 55 -6.75 -18.47 -5.24
C PRO A 55 -6.05 -18.18 -6.59
N PRO A 56 -6.61 -18.61 -7.73
CA PRO A 56 -6.03 -18.39 -9.06
C PRO A 56 -5.71 -16.91 -9.34
N GLU A 57 -6.47 -16.00 -8.74
CA GLU A 57 -6.30 -14.55 -8.86
C GLU A 57 -4.90 -14.09 -8.39
N ILE A 58 -4.30 -14.74 -7.39
CA ILE A 58 -2.97 -14.37 -6.86
C ILE A 58 -1.86 -14.69 -7.86
N PHE A 59 -2.03 -15.70 -8.71
CA PHE A 59 -1.03 -16.03 -9.74
C PHE A 59 -0.99 -15.01 -10.88
N ASN A 60 -1.95 -14.08 -10.95
CA ASN A 60 -1.99 -13.02 -11.95
C ASN A 60 -1.28 -11.73 -11.49
N VAL A 61 -0.60 -11.74 -10.34
CA VAL A 61 0.21 -10.60 -9.92
C VAL A 61 1.36 -10.42 -10.90
N ARG A 62 1.43 -9.24 -11.52
CA ARG A 62 2.52 -8.84 -12.41
C ARG A 62 3.17 -7.57 -11.86
N GLN A 63 4.43 -7.38 -12.25
CA GLN A 63 5.19 -6.17 -11.97
C GLN A 63 5.34 -5.39 -13.28
N TRP A 64 5.05 -4.10 -13.23
CA TRP A 64 5.19 -3.20 -14.37
C TRP A 64 6.16 -2.07 -14.01
N GLN A 65 7.02 -1.70 -14.96
CA GLN A 65 7.75 -0.44 -14.90
C GLN A 65 6.92 0.62 -15.61
N CYS A 66 6.39 1.57 -14.83
CA CYS A 66 5.53 2.63 -15.34
C CYS A 66 6.32 3.94 -15.48
N ARG A 67 5.88 4.80 -16.40
CA ARG A 67 6.40 6.17 -16.52
C ARG A 67 5.55 7.12 -15.70
N VAL A 68 6.17 8.04 -14.96
CA VAL A 68 5.44 9.12 -14.30
C VAL A 68 4.96 10.11 -15.35
N ARG A 69 3.64 10.24 -15.50
CA ARG A 69 3.00 11.21 -16.39
C ARG A 69 2.82 12.55 -15.70
N SER A 70 2.35 12.54 -14.46
CA SER A 70 2.16 13.75 -13.64
C SER A 70 2.19 13.44 -12.14
N ASN A 71 2.50 14.45 -11.32
CA ASN A 71 2.60 14.33 -9.86
C ASN A 71 2.22 15.65 -9.16
N HIS A 72 0.97 16.07 -9.36
CA HIS A 72 0.48 17.39 -8.91
C HIS A 72 -0.05 17.34 -7.48
N ASN A 73 0.04 18.46 -6.74
CA ASN A 73 -0.71 18.60 -5.50
C ASN A 73 -2.20 18.79 -5.77
N VAL A 74 -3.04 18.05 -5.05
CA VAL A 74 -4.50 18.27 -4.97
C VAL A 74 -4.92 18.87 -3.63
N ALA A 75 -4.02 18.84 -2.65
CA ALA A 75 -4.13 19.54 -1.37
C ALA A 75 -2.72 19.80 -0.82
N THR A 76 -2.61 20.50 0.31
CA THR A 76 -1.34 20.87 0.95
C THR A 76 -0.38 19.69 1.11
N PHE A 77 -0.89 18.52 1.51
CA PHE A 77 -0.09 17.32 1.73
C PHE A 77 -0.49 16.13 0.86
N ILE A 78 -1.45 16.32 -0.06
CA ILE A 78 -1.96 15.23 -0.90
C ILE A 78 -1.53 15.50 -2.33
N LYS A 79 -0.85 14.50 -2.92
CA LYS A 79 -0.48 14.51 -4.33
C LYS A 79 -1.24 13.45 -5.09
N GLU A 80 -1.56 13.78 -6.34
CA GLU A 80 -2.09 12.87 -7.34
C GLU A 80 -0.97 12.46 -8.29
N LEU A 81 -0.59 11.19 -8.24
CA LEU A 81 0.39 10.58 -9.12
C LEU A 81 -0.35 9.81 -10.21
N VAL A 82 -0.09 10.21 -11.46
CA VAL A 82 -0.58 9.51 -12.64
C VAL A 82 0.59 8.80 -13.30
N LEU A 83 0.47 7.48 -13.40
CA LEU A 83 1.45 6.60 -14.04
C LEU A 83 0.91 6.11 -15.37
N GLU A 84 1.76 6.13 -16.40
CA GLU A 84 1.50 5.49 -17.69
C GLU A 84 2.03 4.06 -17.67
N LEU A 85 1.15 3.12 -18.02
CA LEU A 85 1.53 1.73 -18.24
C LEU A 85 2.29 1.59 -19.57
N PRO A 86 3.15 0.57 -19.72
CA PRO A 86 3.73 0.21 -21.01
C PRO A 86 2.66 -0.01 -22.08
N GLU A 87 2.97 0.30 -23.34
CA GLU A 87 2.02 0.12 -24.45
C GLU A 87 1.54 -1.34 -24.54
N GLY A 88 0.21 -1.52 -24.58
CA GLY A 88 -0.43 -2.83 -24.69
C GLY A 88 -0.63 -3.59 -23.37
N GLU A 89 -0.16 -3.05 -22.24
CA GLU A 89 -0.44 -3.62 -20.92
C GLU A 89 -1.69 -2.98 -20.30
N GLU A 90 -2.57 -3.82 -19.76
CA GLU A 90 -3.73 -3.40 -18.99
C GLU A 90 -3.64 -4.04 -17.60
N VAL A 91 -3.99 -3.28 -16.56
CA VAL A 91 -4.11 -3.84 -15.21
C VAL A 91 -5.54 -4.37 -15.06
N PRO A 92 -5.75 -5.68 -14.95
CA PRO A 92 -7.08 -6.24 -14.72
C PRO A 92 -7.45 -6.05 -13.24
N PHE A 93 -7.83 -4.83 -12.86
CA PHE A 93 -8.24 -4.54 -11.48
C PHE A 93 -9.76 -4.50 -11.31
N ARG A 94 -10.22 -4.94 -10.14
CA ARG A 94 -11.57 -4.67 -9.65
C ARG A 94 -11.55 -3.39 -8.83
N ALA A 95 -12.63 -2.60 -8.90
CA ALA A 95 -12.78 -1.40 -8.08
C ALA A 95 -12.56 -1.72 -6.59
N GLY A 96 -11.73 -0.93 -5.91
CA GLY A 96 -11.29 -1.19 -4.53
C GLY A 96 -10.00 -2.01 -4.39
N GLY A 97 -9.35 -2.37 -5.50
CA GLY A 97 -8.01 -2.96 -5.48
C GLY A 97 -6.92 -1.97 -5.03
N TYR A 98 -5.78 -2.52 -4.63
CA TYR A 98 -4.56 -1.77 -4.33
C TYR A 98 -3.42 -2.27 -5.19
N ILE A 99 -2.44 -1.40 -5.43
CA ILE A 99 -1.16 -1.77 -6.04
C ILE A 99 -0.04 -1.57 -5.03
N GLN A 100 1.09 -2.23 -5.27
CA GLN A 100 2.29 -2.07 -4.47
C GLN A 100 3.31 -1.25 -5.25
N ILE A 101 3.78 -0.14 -4.67
CA ILE A 101 4.89 0.65 -5.21
C ILE A 101 6.14 0.30 -4.41
N GLU A 102 7.21 0.00 -5.12
CA GLU A 102 8.55 -0.17 -4.57
C GLU A 102 9.35 1.13 -4.73
N ALA A 103 9.89 1.63 -3.62
CA ALA A 103 10.82 2.75 -3.62
C ALA A 103 12.23 2.23 -3.30
N PRO A 104 13.25 2.59 -4.10
CA PRO A 104 14.62 2.12 -3.87
C PRO A 104 15.22 2.73 -2.59
N ALA A 105 16.27 2.09 -2.07
CA ALA A 105 17.07 2.65 -0.99
C ALA A 105 17.75 3.95 -1.44
N GLY A 106 17.79 4.94 -0.56
CA GLY A 106 18.28 6.26 -0.90
C GLY A 106 17.92 7.33 0.11
N THR A 107 18.42 8.52 -0.14
CA THR A 107 18.14 9.72 0.65
C THR A 107 17.40 10.71 -0.22
N TYR A 108 16.24 11.18 0.25
CA TYR A 108 15.33 12.04 -0.49
C TYR A 108 15.09 13.32 0.31
N ASP A 109 15.53 14.45 -0.23
CA ASP A 109 15.37 15.75 0.41
C ASP A 109 14.01 16.36 0.10
N TYR A 110 13.35 16.90 1.13
CA TYR A 110 12.03 17.54 0.95
C TYR A 110 12.14 18.84 0.15
N LYS A 111 13.35 19.42 0.05
CA LYS A 111 13.62 20.61 -0.78
C LYS A 111 13.40 20.35 -2.27
N ASP A 112 13.55 19.11 -2.70
CA ASP A 112 13.38 18.72 -4.10
C ASP A 112 11.92 18.38 -4.42
N TYR A 113 11.01 18.43 -3.43
CA TYR A 113 9.58 18.26 -3.68
C TYR A 113 9.06 19.43 -4.51
N ALA A 114 8.55 19.13 -5.70
CA ALA A 114 7.75 20.07 -6.48
C ALA A 114 6.40 20.25 -5.78
N VAL A 115 6.20 21.37 -5.08
CA VAL A 115 4.92 21.77 -4.48
C VAL A 115 4.42 23.02 -5.19
N GLU A 116 3.17 22.99 -5.65
CA GLU A 116 2.52 24.13 -6.29
C GLU A 116 2.37 25.32 -5.32
N GLU A 117 2.47 26.54 -5.86
CA GLU A 117 2.58 27.78 -5.07
C GLU A 117 1.44 27.97 -4.06
N GLU A 118 0.22 27.57 -4.44
CA GLU A 118 -0.97 27.64 -3.58
C GLU A 118 -0.87 26.81 -2.30
N TYR A 119 -0.03 25.76 -2.29
CA TYR A 119 0.17 24.85 -1.17
C TYR A 119 1.46 25.09 -0.38
N LYS A 120 2.33 26.01 -0.83
CA LYS A 120 3.61 26.27 -0.17
C LYS A 120 3.49 26.98 1.18
N THR A 121 2.40 27.72 1.41
CA THR A 121 2.21 28.53 2.62
C THR A 121 2.46 27.74 3.91
N ASP A 122 1.84 26.56 4.05
CA ASP A 122 2.05 25.69 5.22
C ASP A 122 3.44 25.05 5.22
N TRP A 123 4.00 24.76 4.05
CA TRP A 123 5.36 24.22 3.91
C TRP A 123 6.43 25.17 4.38
N ASP A 124 6.28 26.46 4.07
CA ASP A 124 7.16 27.53 4.53
C ASP A 124 6.94 27.81 6.01
N GLN A 125 5.69 27.91 6.46
CA GLN A 125 5.35 28.23 7.85
C GLN A 125 5.93 27.20 8.84
N PHE A 126 5.82 25.91 8.52
CA PHE A 126 6.33 24.83 9.37
C PHE A 126 7.74 24.36 8.97
N ASN A 127 8.33 24.99 7.95
CA ASN A 127 9.65 24.69 7.42
C ASN A 127 9.81 23.19 7.11
N PHE A 128 8.87 22.62 6.33
CA PHE A 128 8.92 21.21 5.92
C PHE A 128 10.13 20.90 5.03
N TRP A 129 10.65 21.91 4.34
CA TRP A 129 11.86 21.83 3.50
C TRP A 129 13.11 21.36 4.24
N ARG A 130 13.14 21.42 5.58
CA ARG A 130 14.30 20.95 6.36
C ARG A 130 14.38 19.43 6.50
N TYR A 131 13.29 18.71 6.22
CA TYR A 131 13.23 17.27 6.43
C TYR A 131 13.87 16.50 5.29
N GLN A 132 14.32 15.30 5.62
CA GLN A 132 14.93 14.36 4.70
C GLN A 132 14.39 12.96 5.01
N ALA A 133 14.00 12.22 3.99
CA ALA A 133 13.61 10.83 4.09
C ALA A 133 14.80 9.95 3.74
N VAL A 134 15.29 9.19 4.72
CA VAL A 134 16.38 8.23 4.54
C VAL A 134 15.79 6.82 4.54
N LEU A 135 16.04 6.08 3.46
CA LEU A 135 15.64 4.69 3.29
C LEU A 135 16.91 3.85 3.18
N ASP A 136 17.22 3.09 4.24
CA ASP A 136 18.39 2.19 4.27
C ASP A 136 18.22 0.97 3.36
N GLU A 137 16.97 0.54 3.15
CA GLU A 137 16.58 -0.61 2.33
C GLU A 137 15.41 -0.24 1.40
N PRO A 138 15.22 -0.93 0.26
CA PRO A 138 14.05 -0.74 -0.59
C PRO A 138 12.77 -1.00 0.21
N VAL A 139 11.78 -0.13 0.04
CA VAL A 139 10.50 -0.23 0.75
C VAL A 139 9.35 -0.38 -0.22
N THR A 140 8.48 -1.36 0.07
CA THR A 140 7.23 -1.55 -0.66
C THR A 140 6.06 -1.03 0.16
N ARG A 141 5.17 -0.25 -0.46
CA ARG A 141 3.94 0.24 0.17
C ARG A 141 2.74 0.04 -0.74
N ALA A 142 1.62 -0.31 -0.12
CA ALA A 142 0.35 -0.49 -0.82
C ALA A 142 -0.37 0.86 -0.94
N TYR A 143 -0.85 1.18 -2.14
CA TYR A 143 -1.66 2.36 -2.44
C TYR A 143 -2.94 1.93 -3.13
N SER A 144 -4.06 2.50 -2.72
CA SER A 144 -5.36 2.26 -3.35
C SER A 144 -5.42 2.91 -4.73
N MET A 145 -5.98 2.20 -5.69
CA MET A 145 -6.27 2.76 -7.00
C MET A 145 -7.41 3.77 -6.90
N ALA A 146 -7.18 4.97 -7.47
CA ALA A 146 -8.17 6.03 -7.52
C ALA A 146 -8.90 6.10 -8.88
N ASN A 147 -8.42 5.37 -9.89
CA ASN A 147 -9.02 5.33 -11.23
C ASN A 147 -10.20 4.35 -11.33
N TYR A 148 -11.07 4.59 -12.31
CA TYR A 148 -12.15 3.68 -12.65
C TYR A 148 -11.63 2.58 -13.60
N PRO A 149 -12.13 1.32 -13.53
CA PRO A 149 -11.60 0.21 -14.35
C PRO A 149 -11.56 0.44 -15.86
N ASP A 150 -12.41 1.31 -16.40
CA ASP A 150 -12.45 1.62 -17.84
C ASP A 150 -11.44 2.71 -18.25
N GLU A 151 -10.72 3.33 -17.31
CA GLU A 151 -9.60 4.23 -17.60
C GLU A 151 -8.33 3.41 -17.88
N LYS A 152 -8.29 2.86 -19.10
CA LYS A 152 -7.23 1.97 -19.56
C LYS A 152 -5.89 2.70 -19.75
N GLY A 153 -4.80 1.98 -19.50
CA GLY A 153 -3.43 2.44 -19.77
C GLY A 153 -2.83 3.42 -18.74
N VAL A 154 -3.61 3.85 -17.75
CA VAL A 154 -3.13 4.75 -16.69
C VAL A 154 -3.48 4.21 -15.30
N ILE A 155 -2.60 4.49 -14.34
CA ILE A 155 -2.87 4.25 -12.92
C ILE A 155 -2.86 5.60 -12.22
N MET A 156 -3.93 5.90 -11.48
CA MET A 156 -4.02 7.11 -10.69
C MET A 156 -4.01 6.76 -9.20
N LEU A 157 -3.14 7.43 -8.46
CA LEU A 157 -2.94 7.22 -7.03
C LEU A 157 -2.98 8.56 -6.31
N LYS A 158 -3.61 8.56 -5.13
CA LYS A 158 -3.57 9.70 -4.22
C LYS A 158 -2.82 9.28 -2.97
N PHE A 159 -1.76 10.00 -2.64
CA PHE A 159 -0.97 9.73 -1.45
C PHE A 159 -0.84 11.00 -0.63
N GLU A 160 -0.98 10.82 0.67
CA GLU A 160 -0.80 11.86 1.65
C GLU A 160 0.61 11.74 2.23
N SER A 161 1.40 12.81 2.14
CA SER A 161 2.67 12.89 2.84
C SER A 161 2.39 13.07 4.33
N LEU A 162 2.66 12.02 5.10
CA LEU A 162 2.42 11.99 6.54
C LEU A 162 3.45 12.84 7.28
N HIS A 163 3.14 14.12 7.45
CA HIS A 163 3.92 15.02 8.29
C HIS A 163 3.37 14.99 9.72
N ARG A 164 4.05 14.30 10.63
CA ARG A 164 3.75 14.43 12.07
C ARG A 164 4.30 15.74 12.62
N HIS A 165 3.65 16.86 12.28
CA HIS A 165 3.90 18.13 12.97
C HIS A 165 2.85 18.35 14.06
N PRO A 166 3.24 18.68 15.31
CA PRO A 166 2.31 18.92 16.41
C PRO A 166 1.23 19.98 16.08
N GLY A 167 1.55 20.94 15.22
CA GLY A 167 0.66 22.02 14.78
C GLY A 167 -0.41 21.62 13.74
N LEU A 168 -0.25 20.49 13.04
CA LEU A 168 -1.12 20.08 11.92
C LEU A 168 -2.35 19.24 12.35
N ARG A 169 -2.53 18.95 13.63
CA ARG A 169 -3.63 18.09 14.14
C ARG A 169 -5.06 18.61 13.89
N ARG A 170 -5.25 19.79 13.29
CA ARG A 170 -6.56 20.47 13.24
C ARG A 170 -7.36 20.25 11.95
N GLU A 171 -6.78 19.81 10.83
CA GLU A 171 -7.48 19.86 9.54
C GLU A 171 -8.09 18.55 9.03
N HIS A 172 -7.72 17.38 9.56
CA HIS A 172 -8.27 16.09 9.10
C HIS A 172 -9.77 15.85 9.44
N ARG A 173 -10.53 16.88 9.84
CA ARG A 173 -11.97 16.78 10.14
C ARG A 173 -12.91 17.32 9.06
N ARG A 174 -12.40 17.81 7.92
CA ARG A 174 -13.25 18.32 6.84
C ARG A 174 -12.87 17.74 5.47
N ALA A 175 -13.23 16.49 5.27
CA ALA A 175 -13.59 15.98 3.95
C ALA A 175 -14.70 14.95 4.16
N LYS A 176 -15.95 15.42 4.03
CA LYS A 176 -17.15 14.62 3.83
C LYS A 176 -17.70 14.99 2.46
#